data_AF-A0A2A4WZV3-F1
#
_entry.id   AF-A0A2A4WZV3-F1
#
_cell.length_a   1.000
_cell.length_b   1.000
_cell.length_c   1.000
_cell.angle_alpha   90.00
_cell.angle_beta   90.00
_cell.angle_gamma   90.00
#
_symmetry.space_group_name_H-M   'P 1'
#
loop_
_entity.id
_entity.type
_entity.pdbx_description
1 polymer ?
#
loop_
_entity_poly.entity_id
_entity_poly.type
_entity_poly.pdbx_seq_one_letter_code
_entity_poly.pdbx_strand_id
1 'polypeptide(L)'
;SNVLPYIEGEEEKIESEPRKILAQFNGSGLTFSDEIKLSAQCNRVPVSVGHQVCVFASFNTPVSIEYVHKAWEDFNPFENIREKLSMAPKQTFLYHNDLMRPQPLLDVEYDKGMGINIGRVRKCSISDIKFVALSNNLIRGAAGTGILAAELAYHKGWTT
;
A
#
# COMPACT_ATOMS: atom_id res chain seq x y z
N SER A 1 -22.49 -16.25 -4.32
CA SER A 1 -21.50 -15.33 -3.74
C SER A 1 -21.05 -15.88 -2.40
N ASN A 2 -19.81 -16.34 -2.28
CA ASN A 2 -19.27 -16.97 -1.07
C ASN A 2 -17.90 -16.37 -0.71
N VAL A 3 -17.44 -16.57 0.52
CA VAL A 3 -16.12 -16.18 1.01
C VAL A 3 -15.29 -17.45 1.26
N LEU A 4 -14.03 -17.45 0.83
CA LEU A 4 -13.08 -18.53 1.11
C LEU A 4 -11.98 -17.99 2.03
N PRO A 5 -11.79 -18.57 3.23
CA PRO A 5 -10.86 -18.02 4.23
C PRO A 5 -9.41 -18.49 4.03
N TYR A 6 -9.02 -18.84 2.81
CA TYR A 6 -7.68 -19.34 2.52
C TYR A 6 -7.26 -19.03 1.09
N ILE A 7 -6.02 -18.55 0.94
CA ILE A 7 -5.31 -18.41 -0.32
C ILE A 7 -3.90 -18.93 -0.08
N GLU A 8 -3.53 -19.99 -0.79
CA GLU A 8 -2.26 -20.69 -0.60
C GLU A 8 -1.06 -19.74 -0.73
N GLY A 9 -0.22 -19.70 0.32
CA GLY A 9 1.04 -18.95 0.35
C GLY A 9 0.90 -17.44 0.53
N GLU A 10 -0.32 -16.89 0.57
CA GLU A 10 -0.51 -15.43 0.55
C GLU A 10 -0.21 -14.81 1.92
N GLU A 11 -0.55 -15.49 3.01
CA GLU A 11 -0.30 -15.03 4.38
C GLU A 11 1.22 -14.98 4.64
N GLU A 12 1.93 -16.04 4.28
CA GLU A 12 3.39 -16.13 4.44
C GLU A 12 4.13 -15.08 3.60
N LYS A 13 3.62 -14.77 2.40
CA LYS A 13 4.17 -13.68 1.56
C LYS A 13 3.93 -12.32 2.18
N ILE A 14 2.71 -12.02 2.64
CA ILE A 14 2.40 -10.75 3.29
C ILE A 14 3.21 -10.55 4.57
N GLU A 15 3.55 -11.62 5.29
CA GLU A 15 4.39 -11.54 6.49
C GLU A 15 5.89 -11.38 6.17
N SER A 16 6.36 -11.87 5.02
CA SER A 16 7.79 -11.90 4.68
C SER A 16 8.23 -10.83 3.68
N GLU A 17 7.48 -10.55 2.63
CA GLU A 17 7.87 -9.62 1.56
C GLU A 17 8.01 -8.17 2.05
N PRO A 18 7.12 -7.62 2.90
CA PRO A 18 7.28 -6.26 3.40
C PRO A 18 8.57 -6.04 4.17
N ARG A 19 9.14 -7.08 4.81
CA ARG A 19 10.45 -7.00 5.48
C ARG A 19 11.56 -6.65 4.49
N LYS A 20 11.47 -7.15 3.25
CA LYS A 20 12.39 -6.79 2.16
C LYS A 20 12.07 -5.42 1.57
N ILE A 21 10.79 -5.11 1.36
CA ILE A 21 10.35 -3.81 0.79
C ILE A 21 10.76 -2.64 1.69
N LEU A 22 10.69 -2.83 3.01
CA LEU A 22 11.03 -1.80 4.01
C LEU A 22 12.48 -1.88 4.50
N ALA A 23 13.29 -2.79 3.95
CA ALA A 23 14.71 -2.89 4.30
C ALA A 23 15.48 -1.68 3.79
N GLN A 24 16.54 -1.30 4.51
CA GLN A 24 17.43 -0.21 4.08
C GLN A 24 18.49 -0.74 3.13
N PHE A 25 18.70 -0.05 2.01
CA PHE A 25 19.79 -0.36 1.09
C PHE A 25 21.00 0.53 1.37
N ASN A 26 22.15 -0.08 1.67
CA ASN A 26 23.38 0.63 2.03
C ASN A 26 24.38 0.77 0.86
N GLY A 27 23.95 0.48 -0.37
CA GLY A 27 24.78 0.51 -1.58
C GLY A 27 25.38 -0.84 -1.97
N SER A 28 25.52 -1.79 -1.04
CA SER A 28 26.05 -3.14 -1.31
C SER A 28 25.10 -4.27 -0.91
N GLY A 29 24.14 -4.00 -0.04
CA GLY A 29 23.16 -4.98 0.41
C GLY A 29 21.97 -4.36 1.15
N LEU A 30 21.06 -5.24 1.57
CA LEU A 30 19.88 -4.88 2.36
C LEU A 30 20.14 -5.13 3.85
N THR A 31 19.80 -4.15 4.67
CA THR A 31 19.72 -4.28 6.12
C THR A 31 18.25 -4.41 6.52
N PHE A 32 17.90 -5.56 7.07
CA PHE A 32 16.54 -5.87 7.52
C PHE A 32 16.33 -5.39 8.96
N SER A 33 15.09 -4.98 9.26
CA SER A 33 14.66 -4.66 10.63
C SER A 33 13.75 -5.77 11.16
N ASP A 34 13.98 -6.15 12.42
CA ASP A 34 13.11 -7.08 13.16
C ASP A 34 12.08 -6.32 14.03
N GLU A 35 12.03 -5.00 13.91
CA GLU A 35 11.08 -4.16 14.67
C GLU A 35 9.66 -4.24 14.09
N ILE A 36 9.52 -4.50 12.78
CA ILE A 36 8.23 -4.60 12.12
C ILE A 36 7.76 -6.05 12.16
N LYS A 37 6.81 -6.32 13.07
CA LYS A 37 6.14 -7.62 13.17
C LYS A 37 4.82 -7.58 12.40
N LEU A 38 4.61 -8.59 11.57
CA LEU A 38 3.42 -8.70 10.72
C LEU A 38 2.73 -10.02 11.02
N SER A 39 1.40 -9.98 11.02
CA SER A 39 0.54 -11.15 11.04
C SER A 39 -0.59 -10.90 10.05
N ALA A 40 -0.86 -11.87 9.17
CA ALA A 40 -1.81 -11.73 8.08
C ALA A 40 -2.88 -12.82 8.12
N GLN A 41 -4.08 -12.49 7.61
CA GLN A 41 -5.12 -13.46 7.29
C GLN A 41 -5.74 -13.09 5.94
N CYS A 42 -5.73 -14.03 4.99
CA CYS A 42 -6.12 -13.78 3.60
C CYS A 42 -7.42 -14.47 3.25
N ASN A 43 -8.37 -13.70 2.70
CA ASN A 43 -9.70 -14.20 2.38
C ASN A 43 -10.05 -13.87 0.92
N ARG A 44 -10.48 -14.86 0.15
CA ARG A 44 -11.06 -14.65 -1.18
C ARG A 44 -12.53 -14.23 -1.02
N VAL A 45 -12.89 -13.13 -1.65
CA VAL A 45 -14.26 -12.60 -1.69
C VAL A 45 -14.73 -12.46 -3.14
N PRO A 46 -16.05 -12.43 -3.41
CA PRO A 46 -16.58 -12.35 -4.77
C PRO A 46 -16.54 -10.89 -5.29
N VAL A 47 -15.35 -10.32 -5.38
CA VAL A 47 -15.05 -8.98 -5.90
C VAL A 47 -14.06 -9.13 -7.05
N SER A 48 -14.39 -8.55 -8.21
CA SER A 48 -13.61 -8.75 -9.44
C SER A 48 -12.22 -8.12 -9.40
N VAL A 49 -12.13 -6.86 -8.96
CA VAL A 49 -10.88 -6.09 -8.90
C VAL A 49 -10.89 -5.26 -7.62
N GLY A 50 -9.74 -5.18 -6.97
CA GLY A 50 -9.54 -4.45 -5.73
C GLY A 50 -9.20 -5.38 -4.58
N HIS A 51 -8.03 -5.18 -3.98
CA HIS A 51 -7.68 -5.82 -2.71
C HIS A 51 -7.84 -4.82 -1.59
N GLN A 52 -8.68 -5.18 -0.63
CA GLN A 52 -8.93 -4.39 0.56
C GLN A 52 -8.22 -5.03 1.76
N VAL A 53 -7.49 -4.22 2.52
CA VAL A 53 -6.81 -4.65 3.74
C VAL A 53 -7.33 -3.85 4.92
N CYS A 54 -7.75 -4.57 5.96
CA CYS A 54 -8.03 -3.99 7.26
C CYS A 54 -6.76 -4.04 8.11
N VAL A 55 -6.15 -2.88 8.37
CA VAL A 55 -4.87 -2.79 9.07
C VAL A 55 -5.09 -2.36 10.50
N PHE A 56 -4.36 -3.02 11.41
CA PHE A 56 -4.28 -2.69 12.82
C PHE A 56 -2.79 -2.50 13.13
N ALA A 57 -2.41 -1.29 13.52
CA ALA A 57 -1.01 -0.92 13.71
C ALA A 57 -0.77 -0.47 15.15
N SER A 58 0.34 -0.93 15.72
CA SER A 58 0.89 -0.47 16.99
C SER A 58 2.27 0.12 16.77
N PHE A 59 2.62 1.15 17.53
CA PHE A 59 3.86 1.90 17.40
C PHE A 59 4.61 1.89 18.74
N ASN A 60 5.93 1.99 18.69
CA ASN A 60 6.76 2.07 19.91
C ASN A 60 6.61 3.42 20.63
N THR A 61 6.06 4.42 19.94
CA THR A 61 5.77 5.75 20.47
C THR A 61 4.31 6.11 20.21
N PRO A 62 3.69 6.96 21.04
CA PRO A 62 2.33 7.42 20.78
C PRO A 62 2.25 8.16 19.43
N VAL A 63 1.30 7.73 18.59
CA VAL A 63 1.04 8.34 17.28
C VAL A 63 -0.38 8.91 17.24
N SER A 64 -0.54 10.17 16.83
CA SER A 64 -1.85 10.79 16.65
C SER A 64 -2.42 10.52 15.26
N ILE A 65 -3.74 10.58 15.12
CA ILE A 65 -4.41 10.38 13.82
C ILE A 65 -4.00 11.49 12.84
N GLU A 66 -3.87 12.72 13.34
CA GLU A 66 -3.43 13.88 12.57
C GLU A 66 -2.02 13.69 12.01
N TYR A 67 -1.12 13.11 12.80
CA TYR A 67 0.23 12.78 12.36
C TYR A 67 0.20 11.74 11.22
N VAL A 68 -0.63 10.71 11.33
CA VAL A 68 -0.75 9.69 10.27
C VAL A 68 -1.32 10.30 8.99
N HIS A 69 -2.35 11.16 9.08
CA HIS A 69 -2.87 11.86 7.91
C HIS A 69 -1.80 12.69 7.22
N LYS A 70 -1.06 13.47 7.99
CA LYS A 70 0.03 14.28 7.47
C LYS A 70 1.12 13.43 6.82
N ALA A 71 1.49 12.32 7.44
CA ALA A 71 2.50 11.41 6.88
C ALA A 71 2.08 10.84 5.52
N TRP A 72 0.80 10.52 5.32
CA TRP A 72 0.30 10.08 4.01
C TRP A 72 0.16 11.21 3.00
N GLU A 73 -0.24 12.41 3.44
CA GLU A 73 -0.31 13.60 2.60
C GLU A 73 1.07 13.99 2.06
N ASP A 74 2.09 13.97 2.93
CA ASP A 74 3.46 14.33 2.60
C ASP A 74 4.18 13.21 1.79
N PHE A 75 3.63 11.99 1.73
CA PHE A 75 4.27 10.87 1.02
C PHE A 75 4.03 10.91 -0.49
N ASN A 76 4.94 11.56 -1.20
CA ASN A 76 4.94 11.56 -2.67
C ASN A 76 6.35 11.34 -3.25
N PRO A 77 6.84 10.09 -3.31
CA PRO A 77 8.23 9.80 -3.67
C PRO A 77 8.57 10.15 -5.13
N PHE A 78 7.57 10.38 -5.99
CA PHE A 78 7.77 10.65 -7.41
C PHE A 78 7.52 12.10 -7.79
N GLU A 79 7.09 12.97 -6.87
CA GLU A 79 6.62 14.34 -7.16
C GLU A 79 7.56 15.09 -8.13
N ASN A 80 8.86 15.11 -7.82
CA ASN A 80 9.87 15.86 -8.58
C ASN A 80 10.22 15.28 -9.95
N ILE A 81 9.90 14.00 -10.22
CA ILE A 81 10.24 13.30 -11.46
C ILE A 81 9.01 12.78 -12.20
N ARG A 82 7.82 13.07 -11.68
CA ARG A 82 6.56 12.48 -12.12
C ARG A 82 6.27 12.73 -13.59
N GLU A 83 6.64 13.89 -14.13
CA GLU A 83 6.46 14.19 -15.56
C GLU A 83 7.21 13.24 -16.50
N LYS A 84 8.22 12.51 -15.98
CA LYS A 84 8.98 11.49 -16.70
C LYS A 84 8.46 10.07 -16.49
N LEU A 85 7.49 9.88 -15.59
CA LEU A 85 6.97 8.57 -15.17
C LEU A 85 5.46 8.54 -15.41
N SER A 86 5.01 7.99 -16.53
CA SER A 86 3.60 8.07 -16.95
C SER A 86 2.65 7.31 -16.02
N MET A 87 3.16 6.30 -15.32
CA MET A 87 2.45 5.49 -14.34
C MET A 87 2.64 5.96 -12.88
N ALA A 88 3.44 7.00 -12.63
CA ALA A 88 3.56 7.53 -11.28
C ALA A 88 2.28 8.29 -10.86
N PRO A 89 1.67 7.93 -9.71
CA PRO A 89 0.49 8.63 -9.23
C PRO A 89 0.81 10.11 -8.91
N LYS A 90 -0.15 11.00 -9.17
CA LYS A 90 -0.20 12.39 -8.68
C LYS A 90 0.00 12.45 -7.18
N GLN A 91 -0.75 11.63 -6.48
CA GLN A 91 -0.71 11.51 -5.03
C GLN A 91 -0.90 10.05 -4.64
N THR A 92 0.06 9.50 -3.90
CA THR A 92 0.10 8.05 -3.62
C THR A 92 -1.11 7.59 -2.83
N PHE A 93 -1.53 8.36 -1.83
CA PHE A 93 -2.66 8.03 -0.97
C PHE A 93 -3.81 9.01 -1.16
N LEU A 94 -5.01 8.49 -1.43
CA LEU A 94 -6.25 9.25 -1.34
C LEU A 94 -6.94 8.94 -0.01
N TYR A 95 -7.09 9.95 0.83
CA TYR A 95 -7.81 9.82 2.08
C TYR A 95 -9.31 10.09 1.93
N HIS A 96 -10.13 9.19 2.46
CA HIS A 96 -11.59 9.29 2.46
C HIS A 96 -12.11 9.70 3.84
N ASN A 97 -12.82 10.84 3.88
CA ASN A 97 -13.57 11.27 5.07
C ASN A 97 -14.89 10.51 5.25
N ASP A 98 -15.43 9.95 4.16
CA ASP A 98 -16.67 9.18 4.18
C ASP A 98 -16.48 7.84 4.93
N LEU A 99 -17.32 7.62 5.94
CA LEU A 99 -17.30 6.41 6.78
C LEU A 99 -17.65 5.13 6.01
N MET A 100 -18.16 5.22 4.79
CA MET A 100 -18.46 4.08 3.93
C MET A 100 -17.37 3.80 2.89
N ARG A 101 -16.22 4.48 2.96
CA ARG A 101 -15.13 4.37 1.97
C ARG A 101 -13.82 3.88 2.62
N PRO A 102 -12.93 3.21 1.85
CA PRO A 102 -13.05 2.92 0.43
C PRO A 102 -13.93 1.68 0.11
N GLN A 103 -14.40 1.59 -1.13
CA GLN A 103 -15.16 0.46 -1.68
C GLN A 103 -14.53 0.02 -3.02
N PRO A 104 -14.24 -1.28 -3.23
CA PRO A 104 -13.59 -1.77 -4.44
C PRO A 104 -14.22 -1.25 -5.74
N LEU A 105 -15.55 -1.34 -5.87
CA LEU A 105 -16.26 -0.94 -7.09
C LEU A 105 -16.14 0.55 -7.40
N LEU A 106 -16.04 1.42 -6.39
CA LEU A 106 -16.10 2.87 -6.55
C LEU A 106 -14.72 3.52 -6.64
N ASP A 107 -13.71 2.90 -6.02
CA ASP A 107 -12.44 3.56 -5.70
C ASP A 107 -11.21 2.95 -6.37
N VAL A 108 -11.32 1.72 -6.90
CA VAL A 108 -10.15 0.95 -7.36
C VAL A 108 -9.42 1.59 -8.53
N GLU A 109 -10.07 2.47 -9.29
CA GLU A 109 -9.47 3.16 -10.44
C GLU A 109 -8.79 4.50 -10.08
N TYR A 110 -8.71 4.86 -8.79
CA TYR A 110 -8.04 6.08 -8.36
C TYR A 110 -6.63 6.19 -8.96
N ASP A 111 -6.41 7.31 -9.66
CA ASP A 111 -5.17 7.62 -10.37
C ASP A 111 -4.70 6.51 -11.32
N LYS A 112 -5.60 6.10 -12.23
CA LYS A 112 -5.41 4.99 -13.18
C LYS A 112 -5.15 3.64 -12.48
N GLY A 113 -5.65 3.48 -11.25
CA GLY A 113 -5.41 2.31 -10.42
C GLY A 113 -4.02 2.23 -9.78
N MET A 114 -3.19 3.28 -9.88
CA MET A 114 -1.87 3.34 -9.24
C MET A 114 -1.88 3.92 -7.83
N GLY A 115 -2.92 4.69 -7.49
CA GLY A 115 -3.09 5.22 -6.15
C GLY A 115 -3.66 4.19 -5.17
N ILE A 116 -3.49 4.46 -3.88
CA ILE A 116 -4.04 3.66 -2.78
C ILE A 116 -5.09 4.48 -2.07
N ASN A 117 -6.27 3.91 -1.87
CA ASN A 117 -7.35 4.56 -1.14
C ASN A 117 -7.27 4.18 0.34
N ILE A 118 -7.33 5.17 1.23
CA ILE A 118 -7.28 4.98 2.67
C ILE A 118 -8.55 5.56 3.29
N GLY A 119 -9.19 4.82 4.19
CA GLY A 119 -10.36 5.30 4.91
C GLY A 119 -10.46 4.68 6.28
N ARG A 120 -11.49 5.10 7.03
CA ARG A 120 -11.82 4.54 8.37
C ARG A 120 -10.66 4.66 9.39
N VAL A 121 -9.80 5.66 9.25
CA VAL A 121 -8.62 5.84 10.11
C VAL A 121 -9.08 6.32 11.48
N ARG A 122 -8.75 5.55 12.52
CA ARG A 122 -9.19 5.83 13.90
C ARG A 122 -8.35 5.09 14.93
N LYS A 123 -8.48 5.51 16.19
CA LYS A 123 -7.90 4.78 17.33
C LYS A 123 -8.45 3.35 17.39
N CYS A 124 -7.56 2.42 17.71
CA CYS A 124 -7.94 1.05 18.09
C CYS A 124 -7.87 0.92 19.62
N SER A 125 -8.67 0.01 20.19
CA SER A 125 -8.68 -0.24 21.63
C SER A 125 -7.67 -1.32 22.06
N ILE A 126 -7.14 -2.07 21.09
CA ILE A 126 -6.20 -3.17 21.29
C ILE A 126 -4.83 -2.78 20.72
N SER A 127 -4.82 -2.27 19.48
CA SER A 127 -3.67 -1.61 18.85
C SER A 127 -3.79 -0.09 19.01
N ASP A 128 -2.88 0.69 18.43
CA ASP A 128 -2.97 2.15 18.47
C ASP A 128 -3.93 2.71 17.43
N ILE A 129 -3.77 2.29 16.17
CA ILE A 129 -4.53 2.81 15.03
C ILE A 129 -5.07 1.65 14.19
N LYS A 130 -6.26 1.84 13.62
CA LYS A 130 -6.81 0.94 12.60
C LYS A 130 -7.40 1.71 11.44
N PHE A 131 -7.26 1.15 10.24
CA PHE A 131 -7.75 1.76 9.00
C PHE A 131 -8.06 0.69 7.95
N VAL A 132 -8.66 1.12 6.84
CA VAL A 132 -8.90 0.29 5.67
C VAL A 132 -8.10 0.88 4.50
N ALA A 133 -7.37 0.03 3.80
CA ALA A 133 -6.67 0.37 2.56
C ALA A 133 -7.27 -0.42 1.39
N LEU A 134 -7.32 0.18 0.21
CA LEU A 134 -7.74 -0.47 -1.03
C LEU A 134 -6.76 -0.13 -2.16
N SER A 135 -6.34 -1.16 -2.90
CA SER A 135 -5.49 -1.01 -4.09
C SER A 135 -6.04 -1.81 -5.27
N ASN A 136 -5.73 -1.35 -6.49
CA ASN A 136 -5.98 -2.13 -7.69
C ASN A 136 -4.95 -3.26 -7.81
N ASN A 137 -5.37 -4.51 -7.63
CA ASN A 137 -4.47 -5.66 -7.63
C ASN A 137 -3.89 -5.97 -9.01
N LEU A 138 -4.55 -5.58 -10.11
CA LEU A 138 -4.06 -5.80 -11.47
C LEU A 138 -3.08 -4.71 -11.91
N ILE A 139 -3.35 -3.46 -11.50
CA ILE A 139 -2.51 -2.31 -11.87
C ILE A 139 -1.42 -2.08 -10.82
N ARG A 140 -1.77 -1.56 -9.64
CA ARG A 140 -0.80 -1.31 -8.57
C ARG A 140 -0.13 -2.59 -8.07
N GLY A 141 -0.87 -3.69 -7.99
CA GLY A 141 -0.33 -4.97 -7.54
C GLY A 141 0.56 -5.69 -8.56
N ALA A 142 0.50 -5.32 -9.85
CA ALA A 142 1.22 -6.02 -10.90
C ALA A 142 1.67 -5.10 -12.05
N ALA A 143 0.85 -4.95 -13.09
CA ALA A 143 1.28 -4.41 -14.38
C ALA A 143 1.79 -2.97 -14.29
N GLY A 144 1.07 -2.11 -13.57
CA GLY A 144 1.43 -0.70 -13.41
C GLY A 144 2.72 -0.50 -12.63
N THR A 145 2.96 -1.32 -11.60
CA THR A 145 4.23 -1.30 -10.85
C THR A 145 5.41 -1.77 -11.71
N GLY A 146 5.21 -2.78 -12.56
CA GLY A 146 6.23 -3.21 -13.52
C GLY A 146 6.62 -2.12 -14.52
N ILE A 147 5.62 -1.42 -15.08
CA ILE A 147 5.86 -0.28 -15.99
C ILE A 147 6.56 0.85 -15.24
N LEU A 148 6.08 1.25 -14.07
CA LEU A 148 6.68 2.33 -13.27
C LEU A 148 8.13 2.01 -12.89
N ALA A 149 8.45 0.76 -12.57
CA ALA A 149 9.82 0.32 -12.31
C ALA A 149 10.71 0.45 -13.54
N ALA A 150 10.22 0.08 -14.73
CA ALA A 150 10.94 0.23 -15.99
C ALA A 150 11.15 1.70 -16.37
N GLU A 151 10.13 2.55 -16.22
CA GLU A 151 10.22 4.00 -16.44
C GLU A 151 11.26 4.63 -15.51
N LEU A 152 11.27 4.24 -14.24
CA LEU A 152 12.24 4.72 -13.27
C LEU A 152 13.65 4.26 -13.62
N ALA A 153 13.83 2.99 -14.00
CA ALA A 153 15.13 2.46 -14.40
C ALA A 153 15.67 3.19 -15.64
N TYR A 154 14.83 3.46 -16.64
CA TYR A 154 15.18 4.24 -17.82
C TYR A 154 15.56 5.68 -17.45
N HIS A 155 14.74 6.35 -16.64
CA HIS A 155 15.02 7.72 -16.17
C HIS A 155 16.33 7.82 -15.37
N LYS A 156 16.68 6.78 -14.61
CA LYS A 156 17.93 6.68 -13.85
C LYS A 156 19.13 6.23 -14.70
N GLY A 157 18.94 5.89 -15.97
CA GLY A 157 20.00 5.42 -16.87
C GLY A 157 20.51 4.01 -16.56
N TRP A 158 19.68 3.16 -15.92
CA TRP A 158 20.02 1.76 -15.63
C TRP A 158 19.70 0.82 -16.79
N THR A 159 18.85 1.27 -17.72
CA THR A 159 18.48 0.55 -18.94
C THR A 159 18.30 1.55 -20.09
N THR A 160 18.21 1.06 -21.32
CA THR A 160 18.12 1.84 -22.58
C THR A 160 16.83 1.56 -23.32
#